data_AF-A0A914WP48-F1
#
_entry.id   AF-A0A914WP48-F1
#
_cell.length_a   1.000
_cell.length_b   1.000
_cell.length_c   1.000
_cell.angle_alpha   90.00
_cell.angle_beta   90.00
_cell.angle_gamma   90.00
#
_symmetry.space_group_name_H-M   'P 1'
#
loop_
_entity.id
_entity.type
_entity.pdbx_description
1 polymer ?
#
loop_
_entity_poly.entity_id
_entity_poly.type
_entity_poly.pdbx_seq_one_letter_code
_entity_poly.pdbx_strand_id
1 'polypeptide(L)'
;MVECAISSHRSSLDRNFTRFSPQDATDEDASFLAHPSGVIVVILSSRHPALAKTINQVDFNVNKKKHRGVDRSQQTVIGKGKKGGLQLLPVTRLCLIKCADGSEYPLRAGVKGTLIEVNDRLLTEPTLMQTSRENKGFIALIMPKGNETKDMVNESDSL
;
A
#
# COMPACT_ATOMS: atom_id res chain seq x y z
N MET A 1 34.90 23.11 15.36
CA MET A 1 33.92 22.01 15.27
C MET A 1 32.55 22.62 15.50
N VAL A 2 31.65 22.53 14.54
CA VAL A 2 30.25 22.99 14.70
C VAL A 2 29.41 21.73 14.82
N GLU A 3 28.91 21.45 16.01
CA GLU A 3 27.81 20.50 16.21
C GLU A 3 26.57 21.09 15.54
N CYS A 4 26.22 20.54 14.38
CA CYS A 4 24.93 20.80 13.75
C CYS A 4 23.90 19.92 14.46
N ALA A 5 23.17 20.50 15.41
CA ALA A 5 22.01 19.87 16.01
C ALA A 5 20.98 19.59 14.91
N ILE A 6 20.84 18.31 14.53
CA ILE A 6 19.82 17.83 13.61
C ILE A 6 18.49 18.07 14.30
N SER A 7 17.83 19.17 13.94
CA SER A 7 16.48 19.47 14.34
C SER A 7 15.55 18.38 13.81
N SER A 8 15.19 17.43 14.67
CA SER A 8 14.37 16.26 14.38
C SER A 8 12.90 16.65 14.18
N HIS A 9 12.63 17.39 13.10
CA HIS A 9 11.27 17.57 12.61
C HIS A 9 10.79 16.23 12.04
N ARG A 10 10.13 15.41 12.88
CA ARG A 10 9.35 14.26 12.42
C ARG A 10 8.35 14.78 11.37
N SER A 11 8.36 14.19 10.18
CA SER A 11 7.41 14.53 9.13
C SER A 11 5.97 14.30 9.64
N SER A 12 4.97 14.96 9.04
CA SER A 12 3.55 14.77 9.42
C SER A 12 3.11 13.30 9.38
N LEU A 13 3.74 12.48 8.54
CA LEU A 13 3.54 11.04 8.48
C LEU A 13 4.04 10.33 9.76
N ASP A 14 5.18 10.75 10.31
CA ASP A 14 5.77 10.15 11.51
C ASP A 14 5.05 10.47 12.82
N ARG A 15 4.18 11.48 12.83
CA ARG A 15 3.42 11.86 14.03
C ARG A 15 2.07 11.16 14.11
N ASN A 16 1.48 10.83 12.96
CA ASN A 16 0.08 10.40 12.87
C ASN A 16 -0.11 9.04 12.21
N PHE A 17 0.94 8.31 11.83
CA PHE A 17 0.78 6.98 11.23
C PHE A 17 1.56 5.92 11.99
N THR A 18 0.88 4.81 12.32
CA THR A 18 1.54 3.61 12.85
C THR A 18 1.91 2.69 11.71
N ARG A 19 3.18 2.25 11.67
CA ARG A 19 3.68 1.34 10.63
C ARG A 19 3.56 -0.10 11.11
N PHE A 20 3.06 -0.98 10.25
CA PHE A 20 3.03 -2.40 10.53
C PHE A 20 3.22 -3.22 9.25
N SER A 21 3.62 -4.48 9.43
CA SER A 21 3.71 -5.48 8.38
C SER A 21 2.99 -6.74 8.88
N PRO A 22 2.20 -7.45 8.07
CA PRO A 22 1.56 -8.68 8.49
C PRO A 22 2.65 -9.72 8.76
N GLN A 23 2.72 -10.24 9.99
CA GLN A 23 3.73 -11.24 10.37
C GLN A 23 3.51 -12.58 9.64
N ASP A 24 2.27 -12.89 9.25
CA ASP A 24 1.89 -14.14 8.58
C ASP A 24 1.93 -14.06 7.05
N ALA A 25 2.35 -12.92 6.47
CA ALA A 25 2.49 -12.81 5.02
C ALA A 25 3.78 -13.51 4.58
N THR A 26 3.62 -14.64 3.91
CA THR A 26 4.71 -15.42 3.30
C THR A 26 5.54 -14.59 2.32
N ASP A 27 4.92 -13.55 1.76
CA ASP A 27 5.54 -12.55 0.90
C ASP A 27 5.45 -11.18 1.61
N GLU A 28 6.56 -10.67 2.15
CA GLU A 28 6.69 -9.33 2.75
C GLU A 28 6.63 -8.22 1.67
N ASP A 29 5.60 -8.26 0.82
CA ASP A 29 5.55 -7.43 -0.38
C ASP A 29 5.19 -5.97 -0.09
N ALA A 30 4.35 -5.77 0.93
CA ALA A 30 3.78 -4.47 1.26
C ALA A 30 4.01 -4.13 2.74
N SER A 31 4.13 -2.85 3.03
CA SER A 31 4.05 -2.29 4.37
C SER A 31 2.81 -1.41 4.49
N PHE A 32 2.33 -1.21 5.71
CA PHE A 32 1.06 -0.56 5.98
C PHE A 32 1.26 0.61 6.94
N LEU A 33 0.64 1.75 6.63
CA LEU A 33 0.60 2.94 7.47
C LEU A 33 -0.85 3.15 7.94
N ALA A 34 -1.13 2.89 9.21
CA ALA A 34 -2.45 3.12 9.82
C ALA A 34 -2.56 4.57 10.31
N HIS A 35 -3.55 5.30 9.80
CA HIS A 35 -3.93 6.62 10.31
C HIS A 35 -5.00 6.49 11.41
N PRO A 36 -5.02 7.36 12.45
CA PRO A 36 -6.06 7.41 13.48
C PRO A 36 -7.50 7.53 12.96
N SER A 37 -7.70 8.02 11.73
CA SER A 37 -9.01 8.01 11.08
C SER A 37 -9.52 6.61 10.73
N GLY A 38 -8.69 5.58 10.86
CA GLY A 38 -8.97 4.20 10.48
C GLY A 38 -8.61 3.88 9.03
N VAL A 39 -8.07 4.82 8.24
CA VAL A 39 -7.55 4.53 6.90
C VAL A 39 -6.19 3.84 7.01
N ILE A 40 -5.98 2.81 6.19
CA ILE A 40 -4.69 2.15 6.01
C ILE A 40 -4.13 2.53 4.64
N VAL A 41 -2.91 3.04 4.61
CA VAL A 41 -2.14 3.30 3.39
C VAL A 41 -1.24 2.11 3.12
N VAL A 42 -1.32 1.55 1.92
CA VAL A 42 -0.48 0.45 1.46
C VAL A 42 0.71 1.03 0.69
N ILE A 43 1.92 0.64 1.06
CA ILE A 43 3.16 1.05 0.40
C ILE A 43 4.02 -0.17 0.06
N LEU A 44 4.97 0.00 -0.85
CA LEU A 44 5.94 -1.05 -1.16
C LEU A 44 6.85 -1.31 0.05
N SER A 45 7.01 -2.58 0.43
CA SER A 45 7.89 -2.96 1.54
C SER A 45 9.33 -2.52 1.30
N SER A 46 10.01 -2.08 2.36
CA SER A 46 11.44 -1.71 2.30
C SER A 46 12.36 -2.89 1.94
N ARG A 47 11.86 -4.12 2.07
CA ARG A 47 12.59 -5.35 1.76
C ARG A 47 12.18 -5.97 0.43
N HIS A 48 11.26 -5.33 -0.31
CA HIS A 48 10.73 -5.88 -1.55
C HIS A 48 11.81 -5.93 -2.66
N PRO A 49 12.00 -7.07 -3.37
CA PRO A 49 13.04 -7.23 -4.39
C PRO A 49 13.02 -6.20 -5.53
N ALA A 50 11.83 -5.74 -5.95
CA ALA A 50 11.69 -4.69 -6.97
C ALA A 50 12.37 -3.36 -6.60
N LEU A 51 12.69 -3.09 -5.33
CA LEU A 51 13.44 -1.89 -4.95
C LEU A 51 14.87 -1.89 -5.48
N ALA A 52 15.48 -3.07 -5.65
CA ALA A 52 16.82 -3.21 -6.21
C ALA A 52 16.82 -3.17 -7.75
N LYS A 53 15.66 -3.01 -8.39
CA LYS A 53 15.46 -3.06 -9.83
C LYS A 53 14.84 -1.77 -10.35
N THR A 54 14.88 -1.54 -11.65
CA THR A 54 14.14 -0.43 -12.27
C THR A 54 12.69 -0.84 -12.48
N ILE A 55 11.76 -0.23 -11.75
CA ILE A 55 10.32 -0.42 -11.98
C ILE A 55 9.92 0.42 -13.21
N ASN A 56 9.41 -0.24 -14.26
CA ASN A 56 9.03 0.42 -15.51
C ASN A 56 7.52 0.55 -15.70
N GLN A 57 6.73 -0.30 -15.03
CA GLN A 57 5.27 -0.30 -15.18
C GLN A 57 4.59 -0.86 -13.93
N VAL A 58 3.43 -0.29 -13.60
CA VAL A 58 2.50 -0.81 -12.60
C VAL A 58 1.17 -1.08 -13.30
N ASP A 59 0.62 -2.28 -13.15
CA ASP A 59 -0.68 -2.65 -13.74
C ASP A 59 -1.69 -2.94 -12.64
N PHE A 60 -2.73 -2.09 -12.52
CA PHE A 60 -3.82 -2.28 -11.56
C PHE A 60 -4.91 -3.24 -12.07
N ASN A 61 -4.88 -3.66 -13.33
CA ASN A 61 -5.81 -4.63 -13.90
C ASN A 61 -5.24 -6.06 -13.79
N VAL A 62 -5.22 -6.59 -12.57
CA VAL A 62 -4.56 -7.87 -12.22
C VAL A 62 -5.31 -9.14 -12.67
N ASN A 63 -6.40 -9.05 -13.44
CA ASN A 63 -7.25 -10.20 -13.78
C ASN A 63 -7.66 -10.28 -15.27
N LYS A 64 -6.82 -9.82 -16.20
CA LYS A 64 -7.10 -9.85 -17.65
C LYS A 64 -7.47 -11.24 -18.23
N LYS A 65 -7.13 -12.34 -17.54
CA LYS A 65 -7.38 -13.73 -18.00
C LYS A 65 -8.79 -14.28 -17.73
N LYS A 66 -9.61 -13.63 -16.91
CA LYS A 66 -11.05 -13.96 -16.79
C LYS A 66 -11.83 -12.85 -17.48
N HIS A 67 -12.99 -13.15 -18.08
CA HIS A 67 -13.97 -12.19 -18.61
C HIS A 67 -14.54 -11.19 -17.56
N ARG A 68 -13.84 -10.99 -16.43
CA ARG A 68 -14.14 -10.09 -15.31
C ARG A 68 -12.86 -9.44 -14.78
N GLY A 69 -11.93 -9.04 -15.65
CA GLY A 69 -10.84 -8.16 -15.24
C GLY A 69 -11.42 -6.87 -14.69
N VAL A 70 -11.24 -6.62 -13.39
CA VAL A 70 -11.69 -5.37 -12.75
C VAL A 70 -10.48 -4.45 -12.70
N ASP A 71 -10.51 -3.40 -13.50
CA ASP A 71 -9.56 -2.30 -13.38
C ASP A 71 -9.84 -1.55 -12.08
N ARG A 72 -8.89 -1.62 -11.15
CA ARG A 72 -9.06 -1.00 -9.84
C ARG A 72 -8.90 0.51 -9.86
N SER A 73 -8.26 1.07 -10.88
CA SER A 73 -8.16 2.52 -11.06
C SER A 73 -9.52 3.16 -11.36
N GLN A 74 -10.47 2.39 -11.87
CA GLN A 74 -11.81 2.86 -12.23
C GLN A 74 -12.83 2.64 -11.11
N GLN A 75 -12.41 2.19 -9.93
CA GLN A 75 -13.31 1.90 -8.82
C GLN A 75 -13.70 3.19 -8.10
N THR A 76 -14.99 3.53 -8.09
CA THR A 76 -15.50 4.68 -7.32
C THR A 76 -16.17 4.22 -6.03
N VAL A 77 -15.77 4.80 -4.89
CA VAL A 77 -16.37 4.54 -3.58
C VAL A 77 -17.16 5.76 -3.13
N ILE A 78 -18.47 5.60 -2.89
CA ILE A 78 -19.36 6.73 -2.58
C ILE A 78 -20.03 6.57 -1.21
N GLY A 79 -20.05 7.67 -0.45
CA GLY A 79 -20.82 7.83 0.78
C GLY A 79 -20.24 7.11 2.00
N LYS A 80 -20.83 7.37 3.18
CA LYS A 80 -20.41 6.79 4.47
C LYS A 80 -20.42 5.25 4.47
N GLY A 81 -21.33 4.65 3.71
CA GLY A 81 -21.44 3.20 3.54
C GLY A 81 -20.41 2.58 2.60
N LYS A 82 -19.55 3.38 1.95
CA LYS A 82 -18.56 2.93 0.95
C LYS A 82 -19.18 2.08 -0.17
N LYS A 83 -20.37 2.49 -0.63
CA LYS A 83 -21.13 1.75 -1.64
C LYS A 83 -20.33 1.76 -2.95
N GLY A 84 -20.22 0.59 -3.58
CA GLY A 84 -19.39 0.41 -4.79
C GLY A 84 -17.93 0.05 -4.50
N GLY A 85 -17.46 0.05 -3.24
CA GLY A 85 -16.09 -0.32 -2.90
C GLY A 85 -15.79 -1.81 -3.02
N LEU A 86 -14.62 -2.13 -3.58
CA LEU A 86 -14.15 -3.50 -3.74
C LEU A 86 -13.78 -4.07 -2.37
N GLN A 87 -14.37 -5.21 -2.02
CA GLN A 87 -14.00 -5.94 -0.81
C GLN A 87 -12.72 -6.72 -1.05
N LEU A 88 -11.71 -6.45 -0.23
CA LEU A 88 -10.39 -7.07 -0.27
C LEU A 88 -10.28 -8.14 0.81
N LEU A 89 -9.77 -9.29 0.42
CA LEU A 89 -9.13 -10.27 1.30
C LEU A 89 -7.61 -10.07 1.29
N PRO A 90 -6.85 -10.49 2.30
CA PRO A 90 -5.39 -10.35 2.33
C PRO A 90 -4.68 -10.86 1.06
N VAL A 91 -5.17 -11.99 0.51
CA VAL A 91 -4.61 -12.62 -0.70
C VAL A 91 -4.94 -11.89 -2.01
N THR A 92 -5.81 -10.89 -1.98
CA THR A 92 -6.26 -10.16 -3.17
C THR A 92 -5.10 -9.37 -3.75
N ARG A 93 -4.63 -9.72 -4.94
CA ARG A 93 -3.61 -8.95 -5.67
C ARG A 93 -4.12 -7.53 -5.90
N LEU A 94 -3.39 -6.47 -5.60
CA LEU A 94 -3.76 -5.06 -5.86
C LEU A 94 -3.23 -4.56 -7.20
N CYS A 95 -1.97 -4.87 -7.52
CA CYS A 95 -1.33 -4.51 -8.77
C CYS A 95 -0.27 -5.56 -9.15
N LEU A 96 0.24 -5.45 -10.38
CA LEU A 96 1.40 -6.17 -10.86
C LEU A 96 2.51 -5.15 -11.15
N ILE A 97 3.62 -5.27 -10.44
CA ILE A 97 4.82 -4.46 -10.66
C ILE A 97 5.66 -5.15 -11.72
N LYS A 98 6.05 -4.44 -12.77
CA LYS A 98 6.96 -4.93 -13.80
C LYS A 98 8.27 -4.16 -13.73
N CYS A 99 9.37 -4.90 -13.86
CA CYS A 99 10.71 -4.35 -13.86
C CYS A 99 11.31 -4.38 -15.26
N ALA A 100 12.30 -3.53 -15.51
CA ALA A 100 13.00 -3.43 -16.79
C ALA A 100 13.74 -4.72 -17.18
N ASP A 101 14.10 -5.56 -16.20
CA ASP A 101 14.74 -6.87 -16.42
C ASP A 101 13.74 -7.98 -16.79
N GLY A 102 12.45 -7.64 -16.94
CA GLY A 102 11.37 -8.58 -17.27
C GLY A 102 10.77 -9.31 -16.07
N SER A 103 11.27 -9.08 -14.84
CA SER A 103 10.66 -9.66 -13.65
C SER A 103 9.32 -9.00 -13.30
N GLU A 104 8.39 -9.80 -12.79
CA GLU A 104 7.05 -9.35 -12.41
C GLU A 104 6.73 -9.75 -10.96
N TYR A 105 6.20 -8.81 -10.19
CA TYR A 105 5.88 -9.00 -8.77
C TYR A 105 4.40 -8.66 -8.50
N PRO A 106 3.55 -9.66 -8.22
CA PRO A 106 2.14 -9.42 -7.90
C PRO A 106 2.00 -8.95 -6.46
N LEU A 107 1.73 -7.66 -6.25
CA LEU A 107 1.56 -7.12 -4.91
C LEU A 107 0.15 -7.40 -4.38
N ARG A 108 0.04 -7.89 -3.15
CA ARG A 108 -1.25 -8.26 -2.52
C ARG A 108 -1.72 -7.25 -1.48
N ALA A 109 -3.00 -7.31 -1.14
CA ALA A 109 -3.64 -6.39 -0.20
C ALA A 109 -3.09 -6.55 1.22
N GLY A 110 -2.72 -7.76 1.65
CA GLY A 110 -2.15 -8.07 2.98
C GLY A 110 -3.11 -7.88 4.15
N VAL A 111 -4.17 -7.08 3.99
CA VAL A 111 -5.21 -6.84 4.98
C VAL A 111 -6.60 -7.04 4.36
N LYS A 112 -7.58 -7.32 5.22
CA LYS A 112 -8.99 -7.35 4.84
C LYS A 112 -9.58 -5.95 4.92
N GLY A 113 -10.45 -5.59 3.98
CA GLY A 113 -11.09 -4.28 4.01
C GLY A 113 -11.84 -3.92 2.75
N THR A 114 -12.20 -2.65 2.62
CA THR A 114 -12.76 -2.05 1.41
C THR A 114 -11.69 -1.18 0.76
N LEU A 115 -11.36 -1.46 -0.49
CA LEU A 115 -10.50 -0.59 -1.30
C LEU A 115 -11.20 0.75 -1.48
N ILE A 116 -10.55 1.84 -1.07
CA ILE A 116 -11.03 3.21 -1.25
C ILE A 116 -10.48 3.77 -2.56
N GLU A 117 -9.17 3.64 -2.77
CA GLU A 117 -8.46 4.24 -3.89
C GLU A 117 -7.18 3.46 -4.21
N VAL A 118 -6.76 3.47 -5.47
CA VAL A 118 -5.40 3.12 -5.89
C VAL A 118 -4.73 4.35 -6.47
N ASN A 119 -3.41 4.46 -6.34
CA ASN A 119 -2.67 5.59 -6.87
C ASN A 119 -2.48 5.44 -8.39
N ASP A 120 -3.43 5.95 -9.16
CA ASP A 120 -3.44 5.92 -10.62
C ASP A 120 -2.22 6.60 -11.26
N ARG A 121 -1.57 7.54 -10.57
CA ARG A 121 -0.31 8.16 -10.99
C ARG A 121 0.81 7.14 -11.22
N LEU A 122 0.76 5.98 -10.57
CA LEU A 122 1.76 4.93 -10.79
C LEU A 122 1.68 4.31 -12.20
N LEU A 123 0.59 4.54 -12.94
CA LEU A 123 0.48 4.16 -14.34
C LEU A 123 1.43 4.96 -15.24
N THR A 124 1.72 6.22 -14.89
CA THR A 124 2.58 7.13 -15.66
C THR A 124 3.93 7.39 -14.98
N GLU A 125 3.99 7.37 -13.64
CA GLU A 125 5.18 7.66 -12.82
C GLU A 125 5.50 6.48 -11.87
N PRO A 126 5.82 5.27 -12.37
CA PRO A 126 6.00 4.07 -11.54
C PRO A 126 7.18 4.17 -10.57
N THR A 127 8.17 5.00 -10.86
CA THR A 127 9.36 5.23 -10.00
C THR A 127 9.02 5.90 -8.67
N LEU A 128 7.81 6.46 -8.51
CA LEU A 128 7.34 6.97 -7.22
C LEU A 128 7.28 5.88 -6.15
N MET A 129 7.04 4.62 -6.53
CA MET A 129 7.09 3.46 -5.63
C MET A 129 8.47 3.21 -5.02
N GLN A 130 9.53 3.83 -5.55
CA GLN A 130 10.89 3.73 -5.01
C GLN A 130 11.29 5.05 -4.35
N THR A 131 11.03 6.17 -5.02
CA THR A 131 11.54 7.50 -4.64
C THR A 131 10.70 8.20 -3.56
N SER A 132 9.40 7.89 -3.43
CA SER A 132 8.49 8.60 -2.54
C SER A 132 7.40 7.70 -1.94
N ARG A 133 7.79 6.49 -1.50
CA ARG A 133 6.89 5.41 -1.02
C ARG A 133 5.75 5.86 -0.11
N GLU A 134 6.07 6.64 0.93
CA GLU A 134 5.10 7.01 1.96
C GLU A 134 4.25 8.25 1.60
N ASN A 135 4.61 8.96 0.52
CA ASN A 135 3.96 10.21 0.15
C ASN A 135 3.31 10.10 -1.23
N LYS A 136 4.08 10.26 -2.31
CA LYS A 136 3.53 10.22 -3.68
C LYS A 136 3.46 8.81 -4.27
N GLY A 137 4.13 7.85 -3.64
CA GLY A 137 4.33 6.48 -4.11
C GLY A 137 3.51 5.43 -3.36
N PHE A 138 2.46 5.84 -2.62
CA PHE A 138 1.54 4.88 -2.03
C PHE A 138 0.84 4.08 -3.14
N ILE A 139 0.40 2.88 -2.83
CA ILE A 139 -0.20 1.95 -3.79
C ILE A 139 -1.72 2.01 -3.72
N ALA A 140 -2.25 1.92 -2.50
CA ALA A 140 -3.68 1.87 -2.25
C ALA A 140 -4.06 2.45 -0.90
N LEU A 141 -5.30 2.94 -0.80
CA LEU A 141 -5.96 3.28 0.44
C LEU A 141 -7.02 2.22 0.73
N ILE A 142 -6.94 1.60 1.91
CA ILE A 142 -7.87 0.56 2.35
C ILE A 142 -8.56 1.06 3.61
N MET A 143 -9.87 0.86 3.69
CA MET A 143 -10.55 0.93 4.97
C MET A 143 -10.85 -0.47 5.52
N PRO A 144 -10.28 -0.87 6.66
CA PRO A 144 -10.61 -2.13 7.33
C PRO A 144 -12.11 -2.22 7.66
N LYS A 145 -12.58 -3.44 7.83
CA LYS A 145 -13.96 -3.73 8.23
C LYS A 145 -13.97 -4.19 9.69
N GLY A 146 -14.68 -3.46 10.55
CA GLY A 146 -14.74 -3.77 11.99
C GLY A 146 -13.58 -3.17 12.78
N ASN A 147 -13.35 -3.67 13.99
CA ASN A 147 -12.33 -3.14 14.91
C ASN A 147 -10.92 -3.71 14.67
N GLU A 148 -10.71 -4.43 13.56
CA GLU A 148 -9.45 -5.14 13.22
C GLU A 148 -8.22 -4.20 13.23
N THR A 149 -8.40 -2.89 13.06
CA THR A 149 -7.33 -1.88 13.17
C THR A 149 -6.74 -1.75 14.57
N LYS A 150 -7.50 -2.05 15.64
CA LYS A 150 -6.99 -1.96 17.02
C LYS A 150 -6.08 -3.15 17.34
N ASP A 151 -6.42 -4.33 16.84
CA ASP A 151 -5.65 -5.55 17.09
C ASP A 151 -4.30 -5.50 16.37
N MET A 152 -4.25 -4.99 15.12
CA MET A 152 -3.02 -4.86 14.33
C MET A 152 -2.01 -3.83 14.89
N VAL A 153 -2.49 -2.83 15.64
CA VAL A 153 -1.67 -1.73 16.14
C VAL A 153 -1.13 -2.02 17.55
N ASN A 154 -1.89 -2.75 18.38
CA ASN A 154 -1.51 -3.06 19.76
C ASN A 154 -0.32 -4.05 19.88
N GLU A 155 -0.06 -4.89 18.87
CA GLU A 155 1.10 -5.79 18.89
C GLU A 155 2.45 -5.08 18.67
N SER A 156 2.45 -3.87 18.09
CA SER A 156 3.71 -3.13 17.83
C SER A 156 4.23 -2.36 19.05
N ASP A 157 3.38 -2.11 20.05
CA ASP A 157 3.74 -1.41 21.29
C ASP A 157 4.15 -2.39 22.43
N SER A 158 4.22 -3.69 22.15
CA SER A 158 4.55 -4.74 23.13
C SER A 158 5.97 -5.31 22.99
N LEU A 159 6.84 -4.67 22.20
CA LEU A 159 8.25 -5.02 22.03
C LEU A 159 9.18 -3.83 22.31
#